data_AF-A0A7X9SCH8-F1
#
_entry.id   AF-A0A7X9SCH8-F1
#
_cell.length_a   1.000
_cell.length_b   1.000
_cell.length_c   1.000
_cell.angle_alpha   90.00
_cell.angle_beta   90.00
_cell.angle_gamma   90.00
#
_symmetry.space_group_name_H-M   'P 1'
#
loop_
_entity.id
_entity.type
_entity.pdbx_description
1 polymer ?
#
loop_
_entity_poly.entity_id
_entity_poly.type
_entity_poly.pdbx_seq_one_letter_code
_entity_poly.pdbx_strand_id
1 'polypeptide(L)'
;MSLILEAKISNGSSMRTKIYTVLVRKIVGEESAYPLEKIKYQVVKYNTERDVSIAIKEKIQWMVTIGNEKKVYKNNGDIFFLRIKREWENKEICVFAYIEEPDNSVCFKTKIKELHFPIVVDKYKMPGINRDLTNIADDMSYGYGEKNRFIYDKLMLNRYKEEYIKEGFNESKHSFFSNDIAQSKNVKSIYSKEQIFNASYKLPISILGKNLDISTGLDVRVFDNFSDDILIWDFKETASLYFAKGILKKNIRRMIDKFAKNEGGVYEHSDLTNAVIANPRTKDYLEKVDQYIKSQMEMKSNRIIELEDFIIYCETNKLRRIEKGKNFTRPIYNNDTFGGLRIALNDIWASEVSITNATLIDENYCEIDYSVILWDHFGLDLPDMEKVFSVCECFVCWFVLQHLRGYRPFITKIPINRKIKIELK
;
A
#
# COMPACT_ATOMS: atom_id res chain seq x y z
N MET A 1 -26.23 -35.93 -36.12
CA MET A 1 -25.88 -36.23 -37.52
C MET A 1 -24.55 -36.93 -37.54
N SER A 2 -24.57 -38.26 -37.73
CA SER A 2 -23.38 -39.10 -37.78
C SER A 2 -22.59 -38.80 -39.06
N LEU A 3 -21.32 -38.39 -38.93
CA LEU A 3 -20.46 -38.14 -40.07
C LEU A 3 -19.85 -39.46 -40.56
N ILE A 4 -20.18 -39.80 -41.80
CA ILE A 4 -19.60 -40.91 -42.56
C ILE A 4 -18.27 -40.43 -43.12
N LEU A 5 -17.16 -41.11 -42.78
CA LEU A 5 -15.89 -40.98 -43.50
C LEU A 5 -16.00 -41.76 -44.81
N GLU A 6 -16.03 -41.08 -45.95
CA GLU A 6 -15.87 -41.74 -47.25
C GLU A 6 -14.39 -42.04 -47.50
N ALA A 7 -14.03 -43.33 -47.43
CA ALA A 7 -12.81 -43.84 -48.02
C ALA A 7 -13.16 -44.44 -49.39
N LYS A 8 -12.65 -43.84 -50.48
CA LYS A 8 -12.63 -44.47 -51.81
C LYS A 8 -11.67 -45.65 -51.77
N ILE A 9 -12.21 -46.87 -51.74
CA ILE A 9 -11.49 -48.08 -52.15
C ILE A 9 -12.45 -48.91 -53.02
N SER A 10 -12.06 -49.10 -54.28
CA SER A 10 -12.67 -50.05 -55.20
C SER A 10 -12.44 -51.49 -54.72
N ASN A 11 -13.47 -52.32 -54.88
CA ASN A 11 -13.56 -53.76 -54.65
C ASN A 11 -14.00 -54.21 -53.24
N GLY A 12 -15.31 -54.40 -53.11
CA GLY A 12 -15.86 -55.73 -52.88
C GLY A 12 -15.56 -56.40 -51.54
N SER A 13 -15.91 -55.76 -50.42
CA SER A 13 -16.49 -56.46 -49.26
C SER A 13 -17.20 -55.45 -48.36
N SER A 14 -18.42 -55.78 -47.94
CA SER A 14 -19.21 -54.98 -47.00
C SER A 14 -18.56 -55.01 -45.61
N MET A 15 -17.54 -54.17 -45.39
CA MET A 15 -17.10 -53.82 -44.04
C MET A 15 -18.13 -52.89 -43.42
N ARG A 16 -18.86 -53.39 -42.41
CA ARG A 16 -19.57 -52.54 -41.44
C ARG A 16 -18.56 -51.55 -40.87
N THR A 17 -18.62 -50.29 -41.29
CA THR A 17 -17.86 -49.20 -40.70
C THR A 17 -18.33 -49.09 -39.25
N LYS A 18 -17.54 -49.64 -38.30
CA LYS A 18 -17.76 -49.35 -36.87
C LYS A 18 -17.64 -47.84 -36.73
N ILE A 19 -18.75 -47.17 -36.45
CA ILE A 19 -18.76 -45.78 -36.04
C ILE A 19 -18.05 -45.76 -34.68
N TYR A 20 -16.77 -45.38 -34.68
CA TYR A 20 -16.04 -45.19 -33.44
C TYR A 20 -16.51 -43.87 -32.84
N THR A 21 -17.40 -43.95 -31.85
CA THR A 21 -17.78 -42.79 -31.04
C THR A 21 -16.57 -42.38 -30.20
N VAL A 22 -16.03 -41.19 -30.48
CA VAL A 22 -14.95 -40.61 -29.68
C VAL A 22 -15.55 -40.11 -28.36
N LEU A 23 -14.92 -40.48 -27.25
CA LEU A 23 -15.32 -40.08 -25.90
C LEU A 23 -14.14 -39.44 -25.19
N VAL A 24 -14.42 -38.38 -24.44
CA VAL A 24 -13.45 -37.77 -23.52
C VAL A 24 -13.26 -38.70 -22.33
N ARG A 25 -12.00 -38.93 -21.92
CA ARG A 25 -11.64 -39.84 -20.82
C ARG A 25 -10.86 -39.18 -19.70
N LYS A 26 -10.23 -38.03 -19.95
CA LYS A 26 -9.50 -37.31 -18.91
C LYS A 26 -9.43 -35.82 -19.23
N ILE A 27 -9.68 -35.02 -18.20
CA ILE A 27 -9.52 -33.57 -18.17
C ILE A 27 -8.45 -33.25 -17.13
N VAL A 28 -7.67 -32.21 -17.37
CA VAL A 28 -6.79 -31.59 -16.37
C VAL A 28 -7.18 -30.12 -16.17
N GLY A 29 -6.95 -29.60 -14.98
CA GLY A 29 -7.19 -28.23 -14.58
C GLY A 29 -6.44 -27.93 -13.28
N GLU A 30 -6.84 -26.87 -12.58
CA GLU A 30 -6.27 -26.50 -11.28
C GLU A 30 -7.17 -26.98 -10.14
N GLU A 31 -6.59 -27.62 -9.12
CA GLU A 31 -7.34 -28.18 -7.98
C GLU A 31 -7.96 -27.10 -7.08
N SER A 32 -7.42 -25.88 -7.11
CA SER A 32 -7.97 -24.74 -6.41
C SER A 32 -7.78 -23.45 -7.19
N ALA A 33 -8.67 -22.50 -6.99
CA ALA A 33 -8.58 -21.17 -7.58
C ALA A 33 -9.15 -20.11 -6.64
N TYR A 34 -8.77 -18.86 -6.85
CA TYR A 34 -9.40 -17.70 -6.21
C TYR A 34 -10.37 -17.00 -7.17
N PRO A 35 -11.32 -16.20 -6.68
CA PRO A 35 -12.09 -15.29 -7.50
C PRO A 35 -11.22 -14.43 -8.41
N LEU A 36 -11.77 -14.06 -9.58
CA LEU A 36 -11.13 -13.29 -10.66
C LEU A 36 -10.07 -14.04 -11.48
N GLU A 37 -9.60 -15.20 -11.03
CA GLU A 37 -8.65 -16.00 -11.78
C GLU A 37 -9.29 -16.61 -13.04
N LYS A 38 -8.51 -16.71 -14.12
CA LYS A 38 -8.90 -17.42 -15.35
C LYS A 38 -8.20 -18.76 -15.40
N ILE A 39 -8.95 -19.82 -15.16
CA ILE A 39 -8.41 -21.18 -15.06
C ILE A 39 -8.54 -21.89 -16.40
N LYS A 40 -7.47 -22.54 -16.85
CA LYS A 40 -7.44 -23.38 -18.04
C LYS A 40 -7.78 -24.82 -17.68
N TYR A 41 -8.76 -25.39 -18.36
CA TYR A 41 -9.06 -26.82 -18.39
C TYR A 41 -8.73 -27.38 -19.77
N GLN A 42 -8.24 -28.61 -19.82
CA GLN A 42 -7.84 -29.25 -21.08
C GLN A 42 -8.17 -30.73 -21.09
N VAL A 43 -8.72 -31.21 -22.21
CA VAL A 43 -8.85 -32.64 -22.47
C VAL A 43 -7.48 -33.21 -22.83
N VAL A 44 -7.05 -34.24 -22.10
CA VAL A 44 -5.73 -34.88 -22.29
C VAL A 44 -5.81 -36.34 -22.69
N LYS A 45 -7.00 -36.94 -22.63
CA LYS A 45 -7.19 -38.35 -23.02
C LYS A 45 -8.57 -38.57 -23.64
N TYR A 46 -8.58 -39.35 -24.71
CA TYR A 46 -9.78 -39.88 -25.35
C TYR A 46 -9.82 -41.40 -25.22
N ASN A 47 -10.93 -42.03 -25.62
CA ASN A 47 -11.08 -43.49 -25.67
C ASN A 47 -10.36 -44.16 -26.87
N THR A 48 -9.56 -43.41 -27.61
CA THR A 48 -8.82 -43.86 -28.78
C THR A 48 -7.36 -43.42 -28.66
N GLU A 49 -6.45 -44.24 -29.15
CA GLU A 49 -5.02 -43.93 -29.26
C GLU A 49 -4.69 -43.14 -30.53
N ARG A 50 -5.61 -43.12 -31.51
CA ARG A 50 -5.49 -42.30 -32.72
C ARG A 50 -5.73 -40.83 -32.40
N ASP A 51 -5.02 -39.96 -33.13
CA ASP A 51 -5.26 -38.52 -33.09
C ASP A 51 -6.72 -38.20 -33.40
N VAL A 52 -7.33 -37.41 -32.52
CA VAL A 52 -8.70 -36.92 -32.68
C VAL A 52 -8.67 -35.70 -33.60
N SER A 53 -9.43 -35.76 -34.69
CA SER A 53 -9.47 -34.68 -35.68
C SER A 53 -10.03 -33.39 -35.10
N ILE A 54 -9.60 -32.25 -35.67
CA ILE A 54 -10.06 -30.91 -35.28
C ILE A 54 -11.59 -30.82 -35.34
N ALA A 55 -12.21 -31.37 -36.40
CA ALA A 55 -13.66 -31.38 -36.58
C ALA A 55 -14.43 -32.13 -35.47
N ILE A 56 -13.78 -33.07 -34.77
CA ILE A 56 -14.36 -33.74 -33.59
C ILE A 56 -14.11 -32.89 -32.35
N LYS A 57 -12.91 -32.33 -32.19
CA LYS A 57 -12.57 -31.45 -31.06
C LYS A 57 -13.49 -30.24 -30.99
N GLU A 58 -13.81 -29.61 -32.11
CA GLU A 58 -14.73 -28.46 -32.19
C GLU A 58 -16.14 -28.76 -31.66
N LYS A 59 -16.54 -30.03 -31.62
CA LYS A 59 -17.84 -30.46 -31.06
C LYS A 59 -17.82 -30.64 -29.55
N ILE A 60 -16.65 -30.55 -28.91
CA ILE A 60 -16.54 -30.68 -27.46
C ILE A 60 -17.29 -29.51 -26.80
N GLN A 61 -18.15 -29.89 -25.87
CA GLN A 61 -18.89 -29.02 -24.98
C GLN A 61 -18.30 -29.15 -23.59
N TRP A 62 -18.35 -28.04 -22.87
CA TRP A 62 -17.95 -27.97 -21.48
C TRP A 62 -19.16 -27.69 -20.60
N MET A 63 -19.22 -28.29 -19.43
CA MET A 63 -20.25 -28.00 -18.44
C MET A 63 -19.58 -27.74 -17.10
N VAL A 64 -20.00 -26.67 -16.44
CA VAL A 64 -19.59 -26.34 -15.07
C VAL A 64 -20.81 -26.51 -14.18
N THR A 65 -20.65 -27.26 -13.10
CA THR A 65 -21.67 -27.41 -12.07
C THR A 65 -21.16 -26.87 -10.74
N ILE A 66 -22.04 -26.18 -10.02
CA ILE A 66 -21.77 -25.64 -8.69
C ILE A 66 -23.04 -25.72 -7.84
N GLY A 67 -23.02 -26.55 -6.79
CA GLY A 67 -24.25 -26.92 -6.08
C GLY A 67 -25.29 -27.50 -7.05
N ASN A 68 -26.46 -26.87 -7.13
CA ASN A 68 -27.54 -27.27 -8.06
C ASN A 68 -27.50 -26.51 -9.39
N GLU A 69 -26.64 -25.50 -9.53
CA GLU A 69 -26.52 -24.72 -10.75
C GLU A 69 -25.65 -25.47 -11.77
N LYS A 70 -26.06 -25.41 -13.03
CA LYS A 70 -25.31 -25.94 -14.17
C LYS A 70 -25.25 -24.92 -15.29
N LYS A 71 -24.08 -24.76 -15.89
CA LYS A 71 -23.88 -23.90 -17.06
C LYS A 71 -23.11 -24.66 -18.13
N VAL A 72 -23.64 -24.64 -19.35
CA VAL A 72 -23.07 -25.33 -20.52
C VAL A 72 -22.41 -24.29 -21.43
N TYR A 73 -21.24 -24.64 -21.95
CA TYR A 73 -20.43 -23.85 -22.85
C TYR A 73 -20.15 -24.69 -24.11
N LYS A 74 -20.71 -24.27 -25.25
CA LYS A 74 -20.62 -25.01 -26.51
C LYS A 74 -19.46 -24.50 -27.36
N ASN A 75 -18.94 -25.36 -28.25
CA ASN A 75 -17.98 -25.01 -29.30
C ASN A 75 -16.65 -24.42 -28.79
N ASN A 76 -16.17 -24.86 -27.63
CA ASN A 76 -14.91 -24.38 -27.06
C ASN A 76 -13.70 -25.25 -27.43
N GLY A 77 -13.90 -26.37 -28.12
CA GLY A 77 -12.79 -27.27 -28.43
C GLY A 77 -12.34 -28.08 -27.22
N ASP A 78 -11.10 -28.59 -27.29
CA ASP A 78 -10.48 -29.40 -26.23
C ASP A 78 -9.79 -28.58 -25.13
N ILE A 79 -9.90 -27.24 -25.18
CA ILE A 79 -9.39 -26.30 -24.18
C ILE A 79 -10.53 -25.37 -23.74
N PHE A 80 -10.67 -25.15 -22.44
CA PHE A 80 -11.68 -24.28 -21.88
C PHE A 80 -11.10 -23.36 -20.82
N PHE A 81 -11.42 -22.07 -20.92
CA PHE A 81 -11.03 -21.07 -19.93
C PHE A 81 -12.26 -20.65 -19.13
N LEU A 82 -12.16 -20.70 -17.81
CA LEU A 82 -13.23 -20.31 -16.90
C LEU A 82 -12.74 -19.20 -15.97
N ARG A 83 -13.40 -18.05 -16.01
CA ARG A 83 -13.23 -17.00 -15.00
C ARG A 83 -13.97 -17.39 -13.73
N ILE A 84 -13.26 -17.40 -12.61
CA ILE A 84 -13.84 -17.74 -11.31
C ILE A 84 -14.58 -16.53 -10.75
N LYS A 85 -15.83 -16.75 -10.36
CA LYS A 85 -16.68 -15.70 -9.80
C LYS A 85 -16.65 -15.71 -8.28
N ARG A 86 -16.93 -14.54 -7.69
CA ARG A 86 -16.88 -14.38 -6.23
C ARG A 86 -18.00 -15.12 -5.51
N GLU A 87 -19.18 -15.23 -6.10
CA GLU A 87 -20.28 -16.01 -5.53
C GLU A 87 -20.00 -17.53 -5.43
N TRP A 88 -18.87 -17.98 -5.96
CA TRP A 88 -18.41 -19.36 -5.90
C TRP A 88 -17.45 -19.63 -4.72
N GLU A 89 -17.05 -18.62 -3.95
CA GLU A 89 -16.19 -18.78 -2.77
C GLU A 89 -16.71 -19.87 -1.82
N ASN A 90 -15.77 -20.64 -1.26
CA ASN A 90 -16.02 -21.75 -0.33
C ASN A 90 -16.87 -22.89 -0.93
N LYS A 91 -17.03 -22.95 -2.26
CA LYS A 91 -17.68 -24.05 -2.99
C LYS A 91 -16.66 -24.85 -3.80
N GLU A 92 -17.07 -26.06 -4.21
CA GLU A 92 -16.36 -26.87 -5.18
C GLU A 92 -17.12 -26.83 -6.51
N ILE A 93 -16.41 -26.53 -7.60
CA ILE A 93 -16.96 -26.64 -8.95
C ILE A 93 -16.52 -27.96 -9.58
N CYS A 94 -17.41 -28.50 -10.41
CA CYS A 94 -17.20 -29.72 -11.17
C CYS A 94 -17.26 -29.38 -12.66
N VAL A 95 -16.14 -29.57 -13.36
CA VAL A 95 -15.95 -29.22 -14.78
C VAL A 95 -15.89 -30.48 -15.64
N PHE A 96 -16.82 -30.58 -16.58
CA PHE A 96 -16.98 -31.70 -17.51
C PHE A 96 -16.62 -31.26 -18.92
N ALA A 97 -16.14 -32.21 -19.73
CA ALA A 97 -15.94 -32.07 -21.17
C ALA A 97 -16.49 -33.31 -21.87
N TYR A 98 -17.30 -33.11 -22.91
CA TYR A 98 -17.98 -34.20 -23.62
C TYR A 98 -18.35 -33.80 -25.05
N ILE A 99 -18.67 -34.79 -25.89
CA ILE A 99 -19.09 -34.56 -27.28
C ILE A 99 -20.62 -34.65 -27.41
N GLU A 100 -21.21 -35.73 -26.88
CA GLU A 100 -22.66 -35.96 -26.92
C GLU A 100 -23.29 -35.70 -25.54
N GLU A 101 -22.88 -36.46 -24.52
CA GLU A 101 -23.39 -36.35 -23.15
C GLU A 101 -22.24 -36.42 -22.12
N PRO A 102 -22.37 -35.74 -20.97
CA PRO A 102 -21.36 -35.77 -19.91
C PRO A 102 -21.28 -37.15 -19.23
N ASP A 103 -20.06 -37.66 -19.10
CA ASP A 103 -19.75 -38.83 -18.28
C ASP A 103 -19.41 -38.35 -16.86
N ASN A 104 -20.20 -38.76 -15.86
CA ASN A 104 -20.00 -38.36 -14.47
C ASN A 104 -18.64 -38.79 -13.90
N SER A 105 -17.99 -39.79 -14.50
CA SER A 105 -16.63 -40.21 -14.13
C SER A 105 -15.53 -39.31 -14.70
N VAL A 106 -15.86 -38.42 -15.64
CA VAL A 106 -14.93 -37.53 -16.35
C VAL A 106 -15.21 -36.07 -15.98
N CYS A 107 -14.99 -35.78 -14.70
CA CYS A 107 -15.12 -34.45 -14.11
C CYS A 107 -13.82 -34.04 -13.43
N PHE A 108 -13.39 -32.79 -13.65
CA PHE A 108 -12.33 -32.18 -12.86
C PHE A 108 -12.94 -31.32 -11.74
N LYS A 109 -12.45 -31.48 -10.52
CA LYS A 109 -12.93 -30.75 -9.34
C LYS A 109 -11.98 -29.62 -9.00
N THR A 110 -12.52 -28.43 -8.79
CA THR A 110 -11.75 -27.24 -8.40
C THR A 110 -12.40 -26.58 -7.19
N LYS A 111 -11.64 -26.45 -6.11
CA LYS A 111 -12.07 -25.78 -4.88
C LYS A 111 -11.87 -24.27 -5.00
N ILE A 112 -12.92 -23.49 -4.80
CA ILE A 112 -12.82 -22.04 -4.85
C ILE A 112 -12.54 -21.53 -3.44
N LYS A 113 -11.34 -20.97 -3.26
CA LYS A 113 -10.91 -20.41 -1.98
C LYS A 113 -11.52 -19.04 -1.76
N GLU A 114 -11.72 -18.69 -0.50
CA GLU A 114 -12.12 -17.34 -0.11
C GLU A 114 -11.00 -16.35 -0.37
N LEU A 115 -11.34 -15.18 -0.90
CA LEU A 115 -10.41 -14.08 -1.06
C LEU A 115 -10.53 -13.11 0.12
N HIS A 116 -9.55 -13.15 1.02
CA HIS A 116 -9.50 -12.27 2.17
C HIS A 116 -8.92 -10.90 1.82
N PHE A 117 -9.52 -9.86 2.40
CA PHE A 117 -9.06 -8.47 2.33
C PHE A 117 -8.79 -7.94 3.75
N PRO A 118 -7.92 -6.93 3.90
CA PRO A 118 -7.16 -6.26 2.85
C PRO A 118 -5.99 -7.09 2.31
N ILE A 119 -5.68 -6.95 1.01
CA ILE A 119 -4.45 -7.46 0.41
C ILE A 119 -3.41 -6.33 0.46
N VAL A 120 -2.36 -6.49 1.26
CA VAL A 120 -1.31 -5.48 1.42
C VAL A 120 -0.44 -5.45 0.16
N VAL A 121 -0.42 -4.33 -0.56
CA VAL A 121 0.35 -4.17 -1.80
C VAL A 121 1.70 -3.52 -1.53
N ASP A 122 1.76 -2.55 -0.61
CA ASP A 122 3.01 -1.86 -0.26
C ASP A 122 2.96 -1.28 1.14
N LYS A 123 4.09 -1.35 1.86
CA LYS A 123 4.33 -0.61 3.10
C LYS A 123 5.72 0.02 3.03
N TYR A 124 5.81 1.33 3.14
CA TYR A 124 7.07 2.06 3.20
C TYR A 124 7.19 2.79 4.52
N LYS A 125 8.26 2.48 5.27
CA LYS A 125 8.54 2.95 6.64
C LYS A 125 7.37 2.66 7.59
N MET A 126 7.46 3.20 8.81
CA MET A 126 6.46 3.03 9.85
C MET A 126 6.31 4.35 10.63
N PRO A 127 5.09 4.71 11.06
CA PRO A 127 4.88 5.87 11.93
C PRO A 127 5.67 5.75 13.24
N GLY A 128 6.32 6.84 13.66
CA GLY A 128 6.98 6.95 14.96
C GLY A 128 8.35 6.29 15.09
N ILE A 129 8.87 5.66 14.03
CA ILE A 129 10.16 4.93 14.03
C ILE A 129 11.08 5.51 12.95
N ASN A 130 12.38 5.60 13.25
CA ASN A 130 13.42 6.10 12.36
C ASN A 130 13.57 5.31 11.04
N ARG A 131 14.40 5.86 10.15
CA ARG A 131 14.57 5.42 8.76
C ARG A 131 15.01 3.96 8.59
N ASP A 132 15.70 3.40 9.59
CA ASP A 132 16.21 2.03 9.60
C ASP A 132 15.35 1.08 10.43
N LEU A 133 14.25 1.58 10.99
CA LEU A 133 13.31 0.85 11.84
C LEU A 133 13.96 0.28 13.12
N THR A 134 14.87 1.00 13.74
CA THR A 134 15.65 0.55 14.91
C THR A 134 15.33 1.31 16.19
N ASN A 135 14.80 2.52 16.09
CA ASN A 135 14.54 3.39 17.24
C ASN A 135 13.48 4.46 16.90
N ILE A 136 13.15 5.34 17.85
CA ILE A 136 12.29 6.51 17.61
C ILE A 136 12.78 7.34 16.43
N ALA A 137 11.85 7.89 15.65
CA ALA A 137 12.17 8.92 14.66
C ALA A 137 12.60 10.21 15.37
N ASP A 138 13.65 10.86 14.88
CA ASP A 138 14.26 12.02 15.53
C ASP A 138 13.27 13.17 15.77
N ASP A 139 12.41 13.45 14.79
CA ASP A 139 11.33 14.43 14.83
C ASP A 139 10.19 14.04 15.80
N MET A 140 10.11 12.78 16.21
CA MET A 140 9.17 12.27 17.22
C MET A 140 9.75 12.26 18.64
N SER A 141 11.04 12.60 18.79
CA SER A 141 11.72 12.73 20.08
C SER A 141 11.35 14.03 20.79
N TYR A 142 11.47 14.09 22.12
CA TYR A 142 11.19 15.31 22.89
C TYR A 142 11.93 15.33 24.22
N GLY A 143 12.09 16.54 24.75
CA GLY A 143 12.95 16.81 25.90
C GLY A 143 14.44 16.72 25.55
N TYR A 144 15.28 16.86 26.58
CA TYR A 144 16.73 16.83 26.44
C TYR A 144 17.36 15.90 27.46
N GLY A 145 18.50 15.30 27.12
CA GLY A 145 19.14 14.33 27.97
C GLY A 145 20.42 13.77 27.36
N GLU A 146 20.69 12.50 27.65
CA GLU A 146 21.88 11.82 27.14
C GLU A 146 21.78 11.51 25.64
N LYS A 147 22.93 11.57 24.99
CA LYS A 147 23.09 11.40 23.54
C LYS A 147 22.80 9.96 23.11
N ASN A 148 22.15 9.80 21.94
CA ASN A 148 22.06 8.53 21.19
C ASN A 148 21.45 7.36 21.97
N ARG A 149 20.43 7.62 22.79
CA ARG A 149 19.73 6.57 23.54
C ARG A 149 18.81 5.75 22.63
N PHE A 150 18.83 4.43 22.80
CA PHE A 150 17.76 3.55 22.32
C PHE A 150 16.52 3.75 23.20
N ILE A 151 15.53 4.44 22.65
CA ILE A 151 14.28 4.76 23.34
C ILE A 151 13.35 3.55 23.33
N TYR A 152 13.32 2.83 22.22
CA TYR A 152 12.44 1.68 22.06
C TYR A 152 13.14 0.40 22.48
N ASP A 153 12.51 -0.30 23.42
CA ASP A 153 12.90 -1.67 23.73
C ASP A 153 12.75 -2.58 22.49
N LYS A 154 13.67 -3.53 22.34
CA LYS A 154 13.74 -4.40 21.17
C LYS A 154 12.51 -5.30 21.03
N LEU A 155 11.96 -5.83 22.13
CA LEU A 155 10.78 -6.68 22.11
C LEU A 155 9.54 -5.86 21.75
N MET A 156 9.40 -4.67 22.33
CA MET A 156 8.31 -3.73 21.99
C MET A 156 8.34 -3.36 20.50
N LEU A 157 9.52 -3.04 19.97
CA LEU A 157 9.69 -2.67 18.56
C LEU A 157 9.39 -3.84 17.61
N ASN A 158 9.85 -5.05 17.93
CA ASN A 158 9.55 -6.23 17.12
C ASN A 158 8.05 -6.54 17.11
N ARG A 159 7.39 -6.44 18.27
CA ARG A 159 5.94 -6.61 18.37
C ARG A 159 5.20 -5.60 17.50
N TYR A 160 5.58 -4.33 17.56
CA TYR A 160 4.97 -3.30 16.71
C TYR A 160 5.16 -3.60 15.22
N LYS A 161 6.35 -4.03 14.79
CA LYS A 161 6.59 -4.44 13.40
C LYS A 161 5.65 -5.58 12.96
N GLU A 162 5.54 -6.63 13.77
CA GLU A 162 4.69 -7.77 13.46
C GLU A 162 3.20 -7.40 13.38
N GLU A 163 2.73 -6.59 14.33
CA GLU A 163 1.35 -6.10 14.35
C GLU A 163 1.07 -5.16 13.17
N TYR A 164 1.99 -4.24 12.87
CA TYR A 164 1.86 -3.29 11.76
C TYR A 164 1.87 -3.96 10.39
N ILE A 165 2.64 -5.03 10.21
CA ILE A 165 2.64 -5.82 8.97
C ILE A 165 1.23 -6.36 8.68
N LYS A 166 0.56 -6.86 9.71
CA LYS A 166 -0.74 -7.54 9.58
C LYS A 166 -1.92 -6.57 9.53
N GLU A 167 -1.91 -5.57 10.40
CA GLU A 167 -3.10 -4.75 10.70
C GLU A 167 -2.90 -3.25 10.39
N GLY A 168 -1.68 -2.82 10.08
CA GLY A 168 -1.34 -1.38 10.00
C GLY A 168 -1.21 -0.73 11.39
N PHE A 169 -1.17 0.60 11.42
CA PHE A 169 -1.10 1.34 12.69
C PHE A 169 -2.42 1.25 13.45
N ASN A 170 -2.36 0.80 14.70
CA ASN A 170 -3.51 0.72 15.59
C ASN A 170 -3.29 1.63 16.80
N GLU A 171 -4.10 2.67 16.95
CA GLU A 171 -3.89 3.70 17.98
C GLU A 171 -3.89 3.13 19.41
N SER A 172 -4.72 2.14 19.71
CA SER A 172 -4.78 1.57 21.06
C SER A 172 -3.57 0.68 21.38
N LYS A 173 -3.06 -0.06 20.38
CA LYS A 173 -1.88 -0.94 20.53
C LYS A 173 -0.56 -0.18 20.40
N HIS A 174 -0.52 0.87 19.57
CA HIS A 174 0.70 1.54 19.12
C HIS A 174 0.82 2.99 19.63
N SER A 175 -0.04 3.39 20.57
CA SER A 175 -0.06 4.70 21.26
C SER A 175 1.32 5.17 21.76
N PHE A 176 2.21 4.24 22.14
CA PHE A 176 3.57 4.57 22.52
C PHE A 176 4.38 5.20 21.38
N PHE A 177 4.19 4.76 20.14
CA PHE A 177 4.94 5.22 18.96
C PHE A 177 4.41 6.55 18.39
N SER A 178 3.19 6.93 18.74
CA SER A 178 2.60 8.23 18.42
C SER A 178 2.74 9.27 19.54
N ASN A 179 3.41 8.93 20.65
CA ASN A 179 3.52 9.73 21.86
C ASN A 179 2.18 10.01 22.59
N ASP A 180 1.13 9.23 22.35
CA ASP A 180 -0.18 9.42 22.99
C ASP A 180 -0.14 9.18 24.51
N ILE A 181 0.68 8.21 24.95
CA ILE A 181 0.86 7.91 26.37
C ILE A 181 1.68 9.03 27.03
N ALA A 182 1.08 9.68 28.04
CA ALA A 182 1.74 10.70 28.84
C ALA A 182 2.95 10.10 29.57
N GLN A 183 4.11 10.72 29.40
CA GLN A 183 5.37 10.27 29.99
C GLN A 183 6.15 11.48 30.52
N SER A 184 7.25 11.22 31.23
CA SER A 184 8.09 12.28 31.77
C SER A 184 8.77 13.09 30.66
N LYS A 185 8.97 14.38 30.92
CA LYS A 185 9.46 15.40 29.98
C LYS A 185 10.66 15.00 29.10
N ASN A 186 11.59 14.20 29.62
CA ASN A 186 12.85 13.83 28.96
C ASN A 186 12.94 12.34 28.60
N VAL A 187 11.84 11.58 28.71
CA VAL A 187 11.87 10.12 28.53
C VAL A 187 12.30 9.70 27.13
N LYS A 188 12.03 10.54 26.12
CA LYS A 188 12.29 10.30 24.71
C LYS A 188 13.31 11.27 24.13
N SER A 189 14.17 11.86 24.96
CA SER A 189 15.20 12.77 24.50
C SER A 189 16.34 12.02 23.82
N ILE A 190 16.80 12.53 22.67
CA ILE A 190 17.98 12.00 21.96
C ILE A 190 19.10 13.03 21.81
N TYR A 191 18.85 14.28 22.19
CA TYR A 191 19.77 15.40 22.12
C TYR A 191 20.11 15.94 23.51
N SER A 192 21.36 16.32 23.71
CA SER A 192 21.77 17.07 24.90
C SER A 192 21.46 18.56 24.76
N LYS A 193 21.32 19.26 25.90
CA LYS A 193 21.13 20.72 25.91
C LYS A 193 22.30 21.46 25.23
N GLU A 194 23.51 20.92 25.33
CA GLU A 194 24.69 21.43 24.64
C GLU A 194 24.58 21.31 23.12
N GLN A 195 24.14 20.16 22.60
CA GLN A 195 23.92 19.98 21.15
C GLN A 195 22.89 20.98 20.63
N ILE A 196 21.79 21.14 21.35
CA ILE A 196 20.72 22.08 21.02
C ILE A 196 21.25 23.52 20.92
N PHE A 197 22.04 23.96 21.92
CA PHE A 197 22.56 25.33 21.95
C PHE A 197 23.74 25.61 21.02
N ASN A 198 24.37 24.56 20.48
CA ASN A 198 25.47 24.68 19.54
C ASN A 198 25.03 24.48 18.07
N ALA A 199 23.73 24.28 17.82
CA ALA A 199 23.19 24.18 16.47
C ALA A 199 23.52 25.43 15.63
N SER A 200 23.89 25.21 14.37
CA SER A 200 24.17 26.28 13.40
C SER A 200 23.98 25.78 11.98
N TYR A 201 23.81 26.70 11.04
CA TYR A 201 23.79 26.39 9.61
C TYR A 201 24.77 27.28 8.84
N LYS A 202 25.18 26.78 7.67
CA LYS A 202 26.12 27.47 6.78
C LYS A 202 25.38 28.25 5.71
N LEU A 203 25.50 29.57 5.75
CA LEU A 203 24.99 30.44 4.69
C LEU A 203 26.09 30.71 3.65
N PRO A 204 25.90 30.33 2.37
CA PRO A 204 26.87 30.63 1.33
C PRO A 204 26.88 32.13 1.00
N ILE A 205 28.04 32.78 1.08
CA ILE A 205 28.20 34.19 0.67
C ILE A 205 29.01 34.22 -0.62
N SER A 206 28.33 34.52 -1.73
CA SER A 206 28.87 34.47 -3.10
C SER A 206 30.09 35.35 -3.35
N ILE A 207 30.26 36.43 -2.57
CA ILE A 207 31.27 37.46 -2.83
C ILE A 207 32.67 37.07 -2.31
N LEU A 208 32.78 36.11 -1.38
CA LEU A 208 34.07 35.75 -0.76
C LEU A 208 34.46 34.27 -0.87
N GLY A 209 33.63 33.42 -1.47
CA GLY A 209 33.87 31.97 -1.48
C GLY A 209 33.93 31.36 -0.07
N LYS A 210 33.36 32.04 0.94
CA LYS A 210 33.31 31.64 2.34
C LYS A 210 31.86 31.43 2.78
N ASN A 211 31.66 30.50 3.71
CA ASN A 211 30.38 30.33 4.38
C ASN A 211 30.36 31.12 5.69
N LEU A 212 29.22 31.73 6.01
CA LEU A 212 28.95 32.30 7.32
C LEU A 212 28.20 31.27 8.16
N ASP A 213 28.73 30.94 9.32
CA ASP A 213 28.04 30.11 10.31
C ASP A 213 27.03 30.97 11.07
N ILE A 214 25.75 30.66 10.95
CA ILE A 214 24.66 31.33 11.65
C ILE A 214 24.16 30.41 12.76
N SER A 215 24.26 30.85 14.01
CA SER A 215 23.89 30.05 15.17
C SER A 215 22.39 30.14 15.46
N THR A 216 21.67 29.08 15.10
CA THR A 216 20.27 28.87 15.50
C THR A 216 20.15 28.44 16.95
N GLY A 217 21.19 27.79 17.49
CA GLY A 217 21.30 27.48 18.91
C GLY A 217 21.35 28.71 19.81
N LEU A 218 21.85 29.85 19.32
CA LEU A 218 21.79 31.12 20.02
C LEU A 218 20.34 31.62 20.13
N ASP A 219 19.57 31.57 19.04
CA ASP A 219 18.14 31.93 19.05
C ASP A 219 17.37 31.04 20.02
N VAL A 220 17.62 29.72 19.98
CA VAL A 220 17.04 28.76 20.93
C VAL A 220 17.37 29.14 22.38
N ARG A 221 18.61 29.56 22.67
CA ARG A 221 19.01 30.00 24.02
C ARG A 221 18.32 31.28 24.46
N VAL A 222 18.09 32.22 23.55
CA VAL A 222 17.35 33.46 23.83
C VAL A 222 15.89 33.14 24.13
N PHE A 223 15.24 32.37 23.26
CA PHE A 223 13.83 32.00 23.36
C PHE A 223 13.54 31.05 24.54
N ASP A 224 14.54 30.29 25.01
CA ASP A 224 14.47 29.50 26.25
C ASP A 224 14.14 30.36 27.49
N ASN A 225 14.25 31.69 27.42
CA ASN A 225 13.87 32.60 28.51
C ASN A 225 12.41 33.09 28.45
N PHE A 226 11.66 32.77 27.39
CA PHE A 226 10.26 33.15 27.28
C PHE A 226 9.32 32.13 27.93
N SER A 227 8.12 32.57 28.31
CA SER A 227 7.09 31.69 28.84
C SER A 227 6.50 30.81 27.74
N ASP A 228 6.00 29.64 28.12
CA ASP A 228 5.34 28.72 27.19
C ASP A 228 4.18 29.40 26.44
N ASP A 229 3.40 30.27 27.09
CA ASP A 229 2.30 31.01 26.44
C ASP A 229 2.80 31.92 25.31
N ILE A 230 3.93 32.61 25.50
CA ILE A 230 4.53 33.48 24.48
C ILE A 230 5.04 32.62 23.33
N LEU A 231 5.76 31.53 23.63
CA LEU A 231 6.29 30.61 22.62
C LEU A 231 5.17 29.96 21.79
N ILE A 232 4.08 29.53 22.43
CA ILE A 232 2.92 28.93 21.76
C ILE A 232 2.21 29.97 20.89
N TRP A 233 1.99 31.18 21.41
CA TRP A 233 1.37 32.26 20.65
C TRP A 233 2.20 32.58 19.41
N ASP A 234 3.50 32.79 19.58
CA ASP A 234 4.39 33.16 18.50
C ASP A 234 4.52 32.04 17.47
N PHE A 235 4.70 30.79 17.91
CA PHE A 235 4.65 29.62 17.03
C PHE A 235 3.38 29.62 16.17
N LYS A 236 2.22 29.81 16.80
CA LYS A 236 0.93 29.76 16.13
C LYS A 236 0.73 30.89 15.13
N GLU A 237 1.12 32.12 15.48
CA GLU A 237 0.94 33.29 14.62
C GLU A 237 1.93 33.30 13.46
N THR A 238 3.22 33.07 13.71
CA THR A 238 4.24 33.11 12.65
C THR A 238 4.12 31.91 11.71
N ALA A 239 3.79 30.71 12.20
CA ALA A 239 3.44 29.57 11.34
C ALA A 239 2.27 29.91 10.38
N SER A 240 1.24 30.55 10.92
CA SER A 240 0.06 30.97 10.15
C SER A 240 0.36 32.12 9.18
N LEU A 241 1.27 33.02 9.53
CA LEU A 241 1.63 34.20 8.75
C LEU A 241 2.50 33.81 7.54
N TYR A 242 3.52 33.00 7.78
CA TYR A 242 4.54 32.70 6.79
C TYR A 242 4.23 31.47 5.93
N PHE A 243 3.51 30.48 6.46
CA PHE A 243 3.44 29.16 5.82
C PHE A 243 2.06 28.68 5.38
N ALA A 244 0.97 29.34 5.80
CA ALA A 244 -0.36 28.81 5.53
C ALA A 244 -1.39 29.89 5.18
N LYS A 245 -2.29 29.55 4.26
CA LYS A 245 -3.43 30.40 3.86
C LYS A 245 -4.73 29.59 3.81
N GLY A 246 -5.86 30.29 3.74
CA GLY A 246 -7.17 29.68 3.55
C GLY A 246 -7.50 28.59 4.58
N ILE A 247 -8.00 27.46 4.10
CA ILE A 247 -8.42 26.35 4.96
C ILE A 247 -7.24 25.71 5.72
N LEU A 248 -6.07 25.64 5.09
CA LEU A 248 -4.87 25.07 5.71
C LEU A 248 -4.31 25.96 6.82
N LYS A 249 -4.52 27.28 6.80
CA LYS A 249 -4.22 28.14 7.97
C LYS A 249 -5.01 27.70 9.21
N LYS A 250 -6.30 27.38 9.06
CA LYS A 250 -7.11 26.85 10.16
C LYS A 250 -6.61 25.47 10.61
N ASN A 251 -6.20 24.63 9.66
CA ASN A 251 -5.64 23.32 9.94
C ASN A 251 -4.35 23.37 10.75
N ILE A 252 -3.37 24.18 10.34
CA ILE A 252 -2.11 24.35 11.07
C ILE A 252 -2.36 24.84 12.49
N ARG A 253 -3.28 25.79 12.69
CA ARG A 253 -3.63 26.25 14.04
C ARG A 253 -4.18 25.13 14.91
N ARG A 254 -4.99 24.21 14.38
CA ARG A 254 -5.47 23.02 15.12
C ARG A 254 -4.34 22.04 15.46
N MET A 255 -3.41 21.81 14.53
CA MET A 255 -2.23 20.98 14.76
C MET A 255 -1.36 21.56 15.89
N ILE A 256 -1.12 22.86 15.86
CA ILE A 256 -0.38 23.57 16.92
C ILE A 256 -1.14 23.55 18.24
N ASP A 257 -2.47 23.71 18.24
CA ASP A 257 -3.29 23.59 19.45
C ASP A 257 -3.20 22.18 20.06
N LYS A 258 -3.20 21.13 19.24
CA LYS A 258 -2.98 19.75 19.70
C LYS A 258 -1.58 19.57 20.31
N PHE A 259 -0.56 20.11 19.66
CA PHE A 259 0.80 20.10 20.17
C PHE A 259 0.89 20.84 21.52
N ALA A 260 0.29 22.04 21.63
CA ALA A 260 0.28 22.88 22.83
C ALA A 260 -0.50 22.26 24.00
N LYS A 261 -1.54 21.45 23.73
CA LYS A 261 -2.19 20.62 24.75
C LYS A 261 -1.32 19.45 25.21
N ASN A 262 -0.17 19.25 24.55
CA ASN A 262 0.81 18.23 24.84
C ASN A 262 0.18 16.83 24.82
N GLU A 263 -0.70 16.53 23.88
CA GLU A 263 -1.47 15.28 23.84
C GLU A 263 -0.70 14.12 23.18
N GLY A 264 0.18 14.40 22.21
CA GLY A 264 0.71 13.36 21.31
C GLY A 264 -0.42 12.71 20.49
N GLY A 265 -0.23 11.46 20.07
CA GLY A 265 -1.26 10.65 19.43
C GLY A 265 -1.39 10.86 17.92
N VAL A 266 -2.59 10.61 17.38
CA VAL A 266 -2.87 10.75 15.95
C VAL A 266 -3.66 12.03 15.70
N TYR A 267 -3.25 12.78 14.68
CA TYR A 267 -4.02 13.87 14.09
C TYR A 267 -4.58 13.43 12.74
N GLU A 268 -5.89 13.49 12.59
CA GLU A 268 -6.60 13.23 11.33
C GLU A 268 -7.63 14.35 11.13
N HIS A 269 -7.64 14.98 9.96
CA HIS A 269 -8.62 16.02 9.65
C HIS A 269 -8.90 16.12 8.16
N SER A 270 -10.19 16.19 7.78
CA SER A 270 -10.63 16.22 6.38
C SER A 270 -10.06 17.39 5.58
N ASP A 271 -9.97 18.60 6.15
CA ASP A 271 -9.29 19.75 5.51
C ASP A 271 -7.88 19.42 5.00
N LEU A 272 -7.06 18.74 5.82
CA LEU A 272 -5.71 18.36 5.45
C LEU A 272 -5.74 17.26 4.39
N THR A 273 -6.56 16.22 4.61
CA THR A 273 -6.74 15.10 3.68
C THR A 273 -7.16 15.58 2.29
N ASN A 274 -8.15 16.47 2.21
CA ASN A 274 -8.64 17.02 0.95
C ASN A 274 -7.58 17.87 0.23
N ALA A 275 -6.81 18.68 0.98
CA ALA A 275 -5.72 19.46 0.40
C ALA A 275 -4.59 18.57 -0.13
N VAL A 276 -4.26 17.48 0.58
CA VAL A 276 -3.30 16.47 0.14
C VAL A 276 -3.80 15.78 -1.13
N ILE A 277 -5.05 15.32 -1.18
CA ILE A 277 -5.65 14.68 -2.37
C ILE A 277 -5.66 15.62 -3.58
N ALA A 278 -5.94 16.92 -3.36
CA ALA A 278 -5.97 17.90 -4.44
C ALA A 278 -4.57 18.21 -5.03
N ASN A 279 -3.51 17.97 -4.27
CA ASN A 279 -2.14 18.33 -4.65
C ASN A 279 -1.62 17.52 -5.87
N PRO A 280 -1.00 18.17 -6.88
CA PRO A 280 -0.45 17.47 -8.05
C PRO A 280 0.57 16.38 -7.74
N ARG A 281 1.38 16.53 -6.69
CA ARG A 281 2.39 15.51 -6.32
C ARG A 281 1.75 14.26 -5.74
N THR A 282 0.63 14.41 -5.03
CA THR A 282 -0.18 13.27 -4.57
C THR A 282 -0.86 12.58 -5.75
N LYS A 283 -1.39 13.34 -6.71
CA LYS A 283 -1.99 12.79 -7.93
C LYS A 283 -0.99 11.97 -8.73
N ASP A 284 0.22 12.49 -8.98
CA ASP A 284 1.31 11.75 -9.63
C ASP A 284 1.68 10.46 -8.85
N TYR A 285 1.77 10.54 -7.52
CA TYR A 285 1.99 9.36 -6.69
C TYR A 285 0.89 8.30 -6.87
N LEU A 286 -0.39 8.70 -6.78
CA LEU A 286 -1.54 7.80 -6.92
C LEU A 286 -1.65 7.19 -8.33
N GLU A 287 -1.32 7.96 -9.38
CA GLU A 287 -1.28 7.45 -10.76
C GLU A 287 -0.21 6.35 -10.92
N LYS A 288 0.96 6.50 -10.29
CA LYS A 288 1.99 5.46 -10.30
C LYS A 288 1.59 4.22 -9.50
N VAL A 289 0.85 4.39 -8.40
CA VAL A 289 0.25 3.26 -7.66
C VAL A 289 -0.78 2.53 -8.54
N ASP A 290 -1.65 3.25 -9.26
CA ASP A 290 -2.60 2.65 -10.20
C ASP A 290 -1.89 1.82 -11.28
N GLN A 291 -0.84 2.38 -11.88
CA GLN A 291 -0.04 1.70 -12.90
C GLN A 291 0.64 0.46 -12.35
N TYR A 292 1.15 0.52 -11.12
CA TYR A 292 1.74 -0.64 -10.46
C TYR A 292 0.70 -1.75 -10.26
N ILE A 293 -0.46 -1.45 -9.65
CA ILE A 293 -1.50 -2.46 -9.41
C ILE A 293 -1.96 -3.09 -10.74
N LYS A 294 -2.20 -2.28 -11.77
CA LYS A 294 -2.58 -2.76 -13.12
C LYS A 294 -1.51 -3.68 -13.71
N SER A 295 -0.24 -3.25 -13.71
CA SER A 295 0.85 -4.05 -14.27
C SER A 295 1.04 -5.37 -13.52
N GLN A 296 0.94 -5.37 -12.18
CA GLN A 296 1.03 -6.60 -11.38
C GLN A 296 -0.15 -7.54 -11.66
N MET A 297 -1.37 -7.01 -11.72
CA MET A 297 -2.55 -7.81 -12.09
C MET A 297 -2.37 -8.48 -13.45
N GLU A 298 -1.83 -7.79 -14.46
CA GLU A 298 -1.53 -8.38 -15.77
C GLU A 298 -0.42 -9.44 -15.69
N MET A 299 0.71 -9.14 -15.06
CA MET A 299 1.85 -10.06 -14.94
C MET A 299 1.51 -11.34 -14.16
N LYS A 300 0.58 -11.24 -13.20
CA LYS A 300 0.15 -12.34 -12.36
C LYS A 300 -1.09 -13.06 -12.88
N SER A 301 -1.42 -12.92 -14.16
CA SER A 301 -2.60 -13.56 -14.78
C SER A 301 -3.89 -13.30 -13.97
N ASN A 302 -4.03 -12.08 -13.45
CA ASN A 302 -5.11 -11.60 -12.61
C ASN A 302 -5.29 -12.33 -11.26
N ARG A 303 -4.28 -13.06 -10.79
CA ARG A 303 -4.23 -13.65 -9.44
C ARG A 303 -3.93 -12.58 -8.40
N ILE A 304 -4.99 -11.89 -7.96
CA ILE A 304 -4.87 -10.72 -7.08
C ILE A 304 -4.17 -11.02 -5.75
N ILE A 305 -4.28 -12.24 -5.23
CA ILE A 305 -3.60 -12.66 -4.00
C ILE A 305 -2.07 -12.63 -4.14
N GLU A 306 -1.54 -12.77 -5.36
CA GLU A 306 -0.09 -12.71 -5.61
C GLU A 306 0.49 -11.28 -5.56
N LEU A 307 -0.36 -10.26 -5.40
CA LEU A 307 0.07 -8.89 -5.14
C LEU A 307 0.44 -8.65 -3.67
N GLU A 308 0.13 -9.61 -2.79
CA GLU A 308 0.39 -9.48 -1.36
C GLU A 308 1.89 -9.35 -1.05
N ASP A 309 2.23 -8.31 -0.31
CA ASP A 309 3.60 -7.97 0.05
C ASP A 309 3.70 -7.41 1.47
N PHE A 310 4.01 -8.29 2.40
CA PHE A 310 4.20 -7.97 3.82
C PHE A 310 5.57 -7.34 4.15
N ILE A 311 6.42 -7.07 3.16
CA ILE A 311 7.71 -6.42 3.40
C ILE A 311 7.46 -4.95 3.75
N ILE A 312 7.98 -4.53 4.91
CA ILE A 312 8.14 -3.11 5.22
C ILE A 312 9.43 -2.62 4.57
N TYR A 313 9.29 -1.75 3.57
CA TYR A 313 10.42 -1.14 2.90
C TYR A 313 10.94 0.07 3.67
N CYS A 314 12.25 0.19 3.80
CA CYS A 314 12.94 1.29 4.46
C CYS A 314 14.33 1.50 3.84
N GLU A 315 15.20 2.31 4.45
CA GLU A 315 16.50 2.64 3.83
C GLU A 315 17.41 1.40 3.66
N THR A 316 17.34 0.45 4.58
CA THR A 316 18.18 -0.76 4.58
C THR A 316 17.83 -1.77 3.49
N ASN A 317 16.61 -1.73 2.95
CA ASN A 317 16.13 -2.67 1.92
C ASN A 317 15.51 -1.95 0.70
N LYS A 318 15.84 -0.67 0.47
CA LYS A 318 15.29 0.13 -0.63
C LYS A 318 15.51 -0.46 -2.02
N LEU A 319 16.64 -1.15 -2.24
CA LEU A 319 16.93 -1.81 -3.52
C LEU A 319 15.93 -2.91 -3.84
N ARG A 320 15.52 -3.68 -2.82
CA ARG A 320 14.48 -4.71 -2.96
C ARG A 320 13.12 -4.14 -3.36
N ARG A 321 12.83 -2.88 -3.01
CA ARG A 321 11.60 -2.18 -3.44
C ARG A 321 11.64 -1.94 -4.94
N ILE A 322 12.78 -1.46 -5.44
CA ILE A 322 13.02 -1.19 -6.86
C ILE A 322 12.99 -2.48 -7.68
N GLU A 323 13.63 -3.56 -7.19
CA GLU A 323 13.62 -4.88 -7.84
C GLU A 323 12.21 -5.45 -8.02
N LYS A 324 11.28 -5.11 -7.13
CA LYS A 324 9.85 -5.46 -7.25
C LYS A 324 9.06 -4.54 -8.21
N GLY A 325 9.72 -3.62 -8.90
CA GLY A 325 9.09 -2.67 -9.83
C GLY A 325 8.28 -1.55 -9.15
N LYS A 326 8.46 -1.34 -7.84
CA LYS A 326 7.74 -0.32 -7.08
C LYS A 326 8.41 1.05 -7.23
N ASN A 327 8.22 1.65 -8.41
CA ASN A 327 8.79 2.95 -8.78
C ASN A 327 7.92 4.15 -8.34
N PHE A 328 7.17 3.99 -7.25
CA PHE A 328 6.40 5.05 -6.60
C PHE A 328 6.93 5.21 -5.17
N THR A 329 7.44 6.39 -4.83
CA THR A 329 7.99 6.63 -3.50
C THR A 329 6.89 7.12 -2.55
N ARG A 330 6.74 8.44 -2.44
CA ARG A 330 5.78 9.17 -1.63
C ARG A 330 5.70 10.62 -2.13
N PRO A 331 4.59 11.33 -1.90
CA PRO A 331 4.52 12.74 -2.23
C PRO A 331 5.36 13.58 -1.25
N ILE A 332 6.04 14.59 -1.78
CA ILE A 332 6.85 15.57 -1.03
C ILE A 332 6.17 16.93 -1.20
N TYR A 333 6.09 17.78 -0.18
CA TYR A 333 5.45 19.11 -0.23
C TYR A 333 6.42 20.27 0.08
N ASN A 334 7.73 20.03 0.06
CA ASN A 334 8.77 21.03 0.35
C ASN A 334 8.73 22.34 -0.45
N ASN A 335 8.06 22.38 -1.62
CA ASN A 335 7.90 23.58 -2.44
C ASN A 335 6.59 24.35 -2.15
N ASP A 336 5.72 23.84 -1.27
CA ASP A 336 4.49 24.51 -0.86
C ASP A 336 4.75 25.54 0.25
N THR A 337 5.44 26.62 -0.08
CA THR A 337 5.89 27.60 0.91
C THR A 337 4.73 28.31 1.62
N PHE A 338 3.60 28.55 0.97
CA PHE A 338 2.50 29.36 1.51
C PHE A 338 1.14 28.66 1.59
N GLY A 339 0.98 27.48 0.97
CA GLY A 339 -0.29 26.74 0.97
C GLY A 339 -0.59 26.10 2.32
N GLY A 340 0.43 25.69 3.06
CA GLY A 340 0.31 25.10 4.40
C GLY A 340 0.75 23.65 4.49
N LEU A 341 0.91 22.94 3.36
CA LEU A 341 1.33 21.53 3.38
C LEU A 341 2.80 21.36 3.75
N ARG A 342 3.66 22.35 3.46
CA ARG A 342 5.07 22.28 3.87
C ARG A 342 5.23 22.26 5.38
N ILE A 343 4.53 23.14 6.11
CA ILE A 343 4.60 23.16 7.58
C ILE A 343 3.75 22.06 8.23
N ALA A 344 2.68 21.60 7.56
CA ALA A 344 1.89 20.46 8.05
C ALA A 344 2.63 19.13 7.93
N LEU A 345 3.36 18.93 6.82
CA LEU A 345 3.82 17.61 6.37
C LEU A 345 5.23 17.58 5.78
N ASN A 346 5.63 18.58 4.98
CA ASN A 346 6.92 18.67 4.28
C ASN A 346 7.31 17.47 3.37
N ASP A 347 7.62 16.29 3.91
CA ASP A 347 7.96 15.05 3.22
C ASP A 347 7.36 13.87 4.00
N ILE A 348 6.33 13.24 3.43
CA ILE A 348 5.60 12.14 4.07
C ILE A 348 6.57 11.10 4.64
N TRP A 349 6.43 10.79 5.92
CA TRP A 349 7.28 9.79 6.58
C TRP A 349 7.07 8.36 6.08
N ALA A 350 5.81 7.89 6.06
CA ALA A 350 5.47 6.51 5.76
C ALA A 350 4.19 6.40 4.90
N SER A 351 4.04 5.27 4.19
CA SER A 351 2.85 4.99 3.39
C SER A 351 2.45 3.52 3.42
N GLU A 352 1.15 3.29 3.26
CA GLU A 352 0.53 1.97 3.17
C GLU A 352 -0.41 1.93 1.96
N VAL A 353 -0.33 0.88 1.15
CA VAL A 353 -1.23 0.62 0.03
C VAL A 353 -1.84 -0.75 0.22
N SER A 354 -3.17 -0.83 0.24
CA SER A 354 -3.87 -2.09 0.40
C SER A 354 -5.12 -2.15 -0.46
N ILE A 355 -5.30 -3.23 -1.20
CA ILE A 355 -6.56 -3.50 -1.88
C ILE A 355 -7.58 -3.91 -0.82
N THR A 356 -8.73 -3.24 -0.82
CA THR A 356 -9.78 -3.46 0.17
C THR A 356 -10.93 -4.26 -0.39
N ASN A 357 -11.12 -4.25 -1.71
CA ASN A 357 -12.14 -5.02 -2.38
C ASN A 357 -11.82 -5.21 -3.88
N ALA A 358 -12.35 -6.27 -4.47
CA ALA A 358 -12.27 -6.53 -5.90
C ALA A 358 -13.60 -7.12 -6.41
N THR A 359 -14.14 -6.53 -7.46
CA THR A 359 -15.46 -6.86 -8.00
C THR A 359 -15.36 -7.13 -9.50
N LEU A 360 -15.80 -8.31 -9.94
CA LEU A 360 -15.90 -8.63 -11.36
C LEU A 360 -17.05 -7.79 -11.98
N ILE A 361 -16.75 -7.03 -13.04
CA ILE A 361 -17.77 -6.29 -13.79
C ILE A 361 -18.35 -7.21 -14.87
N ASP A 362 -17.47 -7.84 -15.64
CA ASP A 362 -17.76 -8.82 -16.68
C ASP A 362 -16.53 -9.74 -16.90
N GLU A 363 -16.58 -10.62 -17.89
CA GLU A 363 -15.49 -11.59 -18.18
C GLU A 363 -14.13 -10.93 -18.48
N ASN A 364 -14.11 -9.65 -18.88
CA ASN A 364 -12.95 -8.89 -19.34
C ASN A 364 -12.55 -7.76 -18.40
N TYR A 365 -13.36 -7.40 -17.40
CA TYR A 365 -13.04 -6.28 -16.51
C TYR A 365 -13.36 -6.55 -15.05
N CYS A 366 -12.48 -6.05 -14.17
CA CYS A 366 -12.77 -5.91 -12.75
C CYS A 366 -12.62 -4.47 -12.28
N GLU A 367 -13.29 -4.17 -11.17
CA GLU A 367 -13.10 -2.97 -10.37
C GLU A 367 -12.34 -3.32 -9.10
N ILE A 368 -11.26 -2.59 -8.83
CA ILE A 368 -10.45 -2.72 -7.62
C ILE A 368 -10.64 -1.47 -6.77
N ASP A 369 -11.12 -1.67 -5.54
CA ASP A 369 -11.09 -0.66 -4.49
C ASP A 369 -9.81 -0.84 -3.69
N TYR A 370 -9.07 0.25 -3.46
CA TYR A 370 -7.88 0.21 -2.62
C TYR A 370 -7.76 1.47 -1.77
N SER A 371 -7.11 1.31 -0.63
CA SER A 371 -6.81 2.38 0.31
C SER A 371 -5.32 2.70 0.28
N VAL A 372 -5.01 3.99 0.35
CA VAL A 372 -3.68 4.53 0.63
C VAL A 372 -3.76 5.27 1.95
N ILE A 373 -2.86 4.96 2.89
CA ILE A 373 -2.68 5.77 4.10
C ILE A 373 -1.30 6.40 4.03
N LEU A 374 -1.24 7.73 4.09
CA LEU A 374 0.00 8.47 4.26
C LEU A 374 0.14 8.89 5.72
N TRP A 375 1.34 8.72 6.25
CA TRP A 375 1.69 9.05 7.62
C TRP A 375 2.83 10.03 7.65
N ASP A 376 2.75 10.98 8.55
CA ASP A 376 3.82 11.94 8.76
C ASP A 376 3.98 12.34 10.22
N HIS A 377 5.05 13.04 10.55
CA HIS A 377 5.33 13.49 11.91
C HIS A 377 5.16 15.01 12.02
N PHE A 378 4.40 15.44 13.01
CA PHE A 378 4.39 16.84 13.41
C PHE A 378 5.35 17.02 14.58
N GLY A 379 6.63 17.15 14.25
CA GLY A 379 7.70 17.51 15.16
C GLY A 379 8.95 17.96 14.40
N LEU A 380 9.95 18.46 15.13
CA LEU A 380 11.24 18.90 14.57
C LEU A 380 12.39 18.04 15.06
N ASP A 381 13.38 17.82 14.19
CA ASP A 381 14.66 17.23 14.55
C ASP A 381 15.78 18.28 14.63
N LEU A 382 16.95 17.90 15.17
CA LEU A 382 18.09 18.81 15.24
C LEU A 382 18.57 19.27 13.83
N PRO A 383 18.65 18.39 12.80
CA PRO A 383 18.92 18.81 11.42
C PRO A 383 17.97 19.88 10.86
N ASP A 384 16.72 19.98 11.32
CA ASP A 384 15.82 21.07 10.93
C ASP A 384 16.33 22.44 11.40
N MET A 385 17.00 22.50 12.56
CA MET A 385 17.65 23.71 13.08
C MET A 385 18.98 24.02 12.38
N GLU A 386 19.45 23.18 11.46
CA GLU A 386 20.68 23.37 10.70
C GLU A 386 20.40 23.80 9.24
N LYS A 387 19.19 24.32 8.97
CA LYS A 387 18.75 24.78 7.64
C LYS A 387 18.43 26.26 7.64
N VAL A 388 18.64 26.95 6.51
CA VAL A 388 18.44 28.42 6.38
C VAL A 388 17.04 28.89 6.82
N PHE A 389 15.99 28.08 6.63
CA PHE A 389 14.63 28.48 7.01
C PHE A 389 14.34 28.40 8.52
N SER A 390 15.23 27.77 9.30
CA SER A 390 15.08 27.63 10.76
C SER A 390 15.24 28.95 11.53
N VAL A 391 15.70 30.02 10.86
CA VAL A 391 15.71 31.38 11.41
C VAL A 391 14.29 31.94 11.59
N CYS A 392 13.28 31.35 10.96
CA CYS A 392 11.92 31.76 11.20
C CYS A 392 11.50 31.39 12.63
N GLU A 393 10.99 32.37 13.37
CA GLU A 393 10.67 32.30 14.80
C GLU A 393 9.78 31.10 15.15
N CYS A 394 8.87 30.69 14.26
CA CYS A 394 8.02 29.51 14.46
C CYS A 394 8.81 28.23 14.72
N PHE A 395 9.93 28.01 14.02
CA PHE A 395 10.75 26.81 14.18
C PHE A 395 11.51 26.84 15.50
N VAL A 396 12.04 28.01 15.91
CA VAL A 396 12.71 28.18 17.19
C VAL A 396 11.74 27.94 18.35
N CYS A 397 10.55 28.56 18.31
CA CYS A 397 9.50 28.38 19.31
C CYS A 397 9.07 26.91 19.42
N TRP A 398 8.78 26.27 18.28
CA TRP A 398 8.43 24.84 18.24
C TRP A 398 9.55 23.97 18.81
N PHE A 399 10.80 24.21 18.43
CA PHE A 399 11.95 23.44 18.88
C PHE A 399 12.21 23.59 20.39
N VAL A 400 12.09 24.80 20.95
CA VAL A 400 12.18 25.06 22.39
C VAL A 400 11.08 24.29 23.14
N LEU A 401 9.83 24.38 22.67
CA LEU A 401 8.71 23.68 23.28
C LEU A 401 8.93 22.15 23.26
N GLN A 402 9.34 21.60 22.12
CA GLN A 402 9.56 20.16 21.97
C GLN A 402 10.76 19.66 22.81
N HIS A 403 11.94 20.25 22.60
CA HIS A 403 13.21 19.70 23.09
C HIS A 403 13.69 20.30 24.42
N LEU A 404 13.21 21.47 24.82
CA LEU A 404 13.54 22.07 26.12
C LEU A 404 12.37 22.08 27.11
N ARG A 405 11.12 21.97 26.62
CA ARG A 405 9.91 21.90 27.46
C ARG A 405 9.22 20.53 27.45
N GLY A 406 9.57 19.65 26.51
CA GLY A 406 9.07 18.26 26.44
C GLY A 406 7.62 18.17 25.95
N TYR A 407 7.19 19.11 25.13
CA TYR A 407 5.93 19.01 24.41
C TYR A 407 6.02 17.87 23.39
N ARG A 408 5.01 17.01 23.37
CA ARG A 408 5.00 15.75 22.64
C ARG A 408 4.61 15.99 21.17
N PRO A 409 5.52 15.72 20.21
CA PRO A 409 5.13 15.67 18.81
C PRO A 409 4.18 14.48 18.58
N PHE A 410 3.44 14.52 17.48
CA PHE A 410 2.41 13.54 17.17
C PHE A 410 2.49 13.10 15.72
N ILE A 411 1.79 12.02 15.37
CA ILE A 411 1.73 11.56 13.98
C ILE A 411 0.46 12.07 13.29
N THR A 412 0.58 12.38 12.01
CA THR A 412 -0.53 12.80 11.16
C THR A 412 -0.93 11.66 10.24
N LYS A 413 -2.23 11.40 10.11
CA LYS A 413 -2.80 10.34 9.27
C LYS A 413 -3.62 10.94 8.14
N ILE A 414 -3.39 10.47 6.92
CA ILE A 414 -4.09 10.93 5.71
C ILE A 414 -4.61 9.71 4.95
N PRO A 415 -5.87 9.28 5.20
CA PRO A 415 -6.48 8.18 4.48
C PRO A 415 -7.03 8.64 3.12
N ILE A 416 -6.78 7.85 2.08
CA ILE A 416 -7.22 8.11 0.71
C ILE A 416 -7.80 6.81 0.13
N ASN A 417 -9.07 6.82 -0.25
CA ASN A 417 -9.70 5.70 -0.94
C ASN A 417 -9.70 5.94 -2.46
N ARG A 418 -9.41 4.89 -3.21
CA ARG A 418 -9.31 4.90 -4.66
C ARG A 418 -10.04 3.70 -5.25
N LYS A 419 -10.46 3.88 -6.49
CA LYS A 419 -11.16 2.87 -7.28
C LYS A 419 -10.60 2.91 -8.70
N ILE A 420 -10.21 1.75 -9.22
CA ILE A 420 -9.69 1.62 -10.59
C ILE A 420 -10.37 0.47 -11.31
N LYS A 421 -10.60 0.67 -12.60
CA LYS A 421 -11.00 -0.39 -13.53
C LYS A 421 -9.76 -1.03 -14.15
N ILE A 422 -9.72 -2.35 -14.17
CA ILE A 422 -8.62 -3.15 -14.72
C ILE A 422 -9.19 -4.11 -15.77
N GLU A 423 -8.51 -4.20 -16.91
CA GLU A 423 -8.79 -5.21 -17.92
C GLU A 423 -8.17 -6.55 -17.52
N LEU A 424 -8.99 -7.60 -17.56
CA LEU A 424 -8.62 -8.96 -17.26
C LEU A 424 -8.26 -9.67 -18.57
N LYS A 425 -7.05 -10.25 -18.64
CA LYS A 425 -6.58 -10.97 -19.83
C LYS A 425 -6.93 -12.47 -19.74
#